data_AF-A0A537P1U0-F1
#
_entry.id   AF-A0A537P1U0-F1
#
_cell.length_a   1.000
_cell.length_b   1.000
_cell.length_c   1.000
_cell.angle_alpha   90.00
_cell.angle_beta   90.00
_cell.angle_gamma   90.00
#
_symmetry.space_group_name_H-M   'P 1'
#
loop_
_entity.id
_entity.type
_entity.pdbx_description
1 polymer ?
#
loop_
_entity_poly.entity_id
_entity_poly.type
_entity_poly.pdbx_seq_one_letter_code
_entity_poly.pdbx_strand_id
1 'polypeptide(L)' 'MEARLYDEWEKGGYFKPGRRPKAKPFTIVIPPPNVTGSLHMGHALNNTIQDILCRFERMRGRDVLWQPGTDH' A
#
# COMPACT_ATOMS: atom_id res chain seq x y z
N MET A 1 3.49 13.48 15.66
CA MET A 1 2.69 14.01 14.53
C MET A 1 2.32 12.90 13.56
N GLU A 2 3.30 12.16 13.03
CA GLU A 2 3.10 11.02 12.11
C GLU A 2 2.25 9.88 12.70
N ALA A 3 2.53 9.45 13.94
CA ALA A 3 1.77 8.38 14.59
C ALA A 3 0.27 8.67 14.70
N ARG A 4 -0.13 9.93 14.91
CA ARG A 4 -1.55 10.33 14.99
C ARG A 4 -2.25 10.18 13.64
N LEU A 5 -1.60 10.60 12.55
CA LEU A 5 -2.14 10.50 11.20
C LEU A 5 -2.27 9.03 10.76
N TYR A 6 -1.28 8.20 11.10
CA TYR A 6 -1.33 6.78 10.83
C TYR A 6 -2.52 6.12 11.54
N ASP A 7 -2.69 6.39 12.83
CA ASP A 7 -3.78 5.85 13.65
C ASP A 7 -5.16 6.29 13.14
N GLU A 8 -5.31 7.54 12.71
CA GLU A 8 -6.52 8.02 12.03
C GLU A 8 -6.81 7.26 10.72
N TRP A 9 -5.79 6.99 9.91
CA TRP A 9 -5.94 6.27 8.65
C TRP A 9 -6.26 4.79 8.86
N GLU A 10 -5.65 4.17 9.86
CA GLU A 10 -5.91 2.80 10.23
C GLU A 10 -7.33 2.63 10.77
N LYS A 11 -7.74 3.45 11.75
CA LYS A 11 -9.10 3.45 12.32
C LYS A 11 -10.17 3.78 11.29
N GLY A 12 -9.90 4.73 10.41
CA GLY A 12 -10.79 5.06 9.30
C GLY A 12 -10.84 3.98 8.22
N GLY A 13 -9.96 2.98 8.25
CA GLY A 13 -9.85 1.90 7.27
C GLY A 13 -9.50 2.41 5.87
N TYR A 14 -8.75 3.51 5.78
CA TYR A 14 -8.35 4.12 4.50
C TYR A 14 -7.44 3.23 3.67
N PHE A 15 -6.80 2.23 4.30
CA PHE A 15 -5.98 1.22 3.64
C PHE A 15 -6.77 0.00 3.13
N LYS A 16 -8.01 -0.19 3.56
CA LYS A 16 -8.79 -1.39 3.18
C LYS A 16 -9.25 -1.28 1.72
N PRO A 17 -9.07 -2.34 0.90
CA PRO A 17 -9.70 -2.48 -0.42
C PRO A 17 -11.18 -2.85 -0.27
N GLY A 18 -11.95 -2.88 -1.36
CA GLY A 18 -13.30 -3.43 -1.40
C GLY A 18 -14.41 -2.49 -0.93
N ARG A 19 -14.08 -1.22 -0.64
CA ARG A 19 -15.06 -0.21 -0.21
C ARG A 19 -15.82 0.44 -1.38
N ARG A 20 -15.40 0.16 -2.62
CA ARG A 20 -15.96 0.77 -3.83
C ARG A 20 -16.29 -0.30 -4.88
N PRO A 21 -17.41 -1.05 -4.72
CA PRO A 21 -17.73 -2.19 -5.57
C PRO A 21 -17.94 -1.87 -7.07
N LYS A 22 -18.14 -0.59 -7.41
CA LYS A 22 -18.26 -0.11 -8.81
C LYS A 22 -16.99 0.54 -9.35
N ALA A 23 -15.95 0.69 -8.53
CA ALA A 23 -14.70 1.31 -8.95
C ALA A 23 -13.83 0.32 -9.73
N LYS A 24 -13.01 0.83 -10.64
CA LYS A 24 -12.01 0.02 -11.34
C LYS A 24 -10.93 -0.42 -10.35
N PRO A 25 -10.54 -1.70 -10.31
CA PRO A 25 -9.48 -2.17 -9.43
C PRO A 25 -8.11 -1.66 -9.88
N PHE A 26 -7.22 -1.48 -8.91
CA PHE A 26 -5.80 -1.23 -9.12
C PHE A 26 -5.02 -1.97 -8.02
N THR A 27 -4.12 -2.87 -8.42
CA THR A 27 -3.44 -3.77 -7.48
C THR A 27 -1.93 -3.70 -7.67
N ILE A 28 -1.20 -3.58 -6.56
CA ILE A 28 0.25 -3.76 -6.51
C ILE A 28 0.54 -4.95 -5.58
N VAL A 29 1.23 -5.95 -6.10
CA VAL A 29 1.75 -7.09 -5.33
C VAL A 29 3.23 -6.82 -5.07
N ILE A 30 3.61 -6.76 -3.80
CA ILE A 30 5.04 -6.71 -3.44
C ILE A 30 5.53 -8.16 -3.46
N PRO A 31 6.48 -8.55 -4.30
CA PRO A 31 7.04 -9.90 -4.20
C PRO A 31 7.55 -10.13 -2.77
N PRO A 32 7.41 -11.33 -2.23
CA PRO A 32 7.85 -11.68 -0.89
C PRO A 32 9.28 -11.20 -0.67
N PRO A 33 9.57 -10.58 0.49
CA PRO A 33 10.88 -10.03 0.74
C PRO A 33 11.89 -11.18 0.72
N ASN A 34 12.88 -11.12 -0.17
CA ASN A 34 14.09 -11.89 -0.01
C ASN A 34 14.78 -11.38 1.26
N VAL A 35 14.52 -12.03 2.40
CA VAL A 35 15.07 -11.68 3.71
C VAL A 35 16.56 -12.07 3.74
N THR A 36 17.42 -11.29 3.09
CA THR A 36 18.88 -11.47 3.18
C THR A 36 19.66 -10.19 3.51
N GLY A 37 19.00 -9.06 3.74
CA GLY A 37 19.71 -7.84 4.15
C GLY A 37 18.81 -6.82 4.80
N SER A 38 19.38 -6.11 5.78
CA SER A 38 18.81 -4.95 6.48
C SER A 38 18.02 -4.03 5.53
N LEU A 39 16.98 -3.37 6.04
CA LEU A 39 16.21 -2.37 5.30
C LEU A 39 17.17 -1.32 4.69
N HIS A 40 17.52 -1.47 3.41
CA HIS A 40 18.40 -0.56 2.70
C HIS A 40 17.60 0.52 1.97
N MET A 41 18.23 1.64 1.63
CA MET A 41 17.57 2.77 0.95
C MET A 41 16.79 2.34 -0.31
N GLY A 42 17.23 1.30 -1.02
CA GLY A 42 16.47 0.72 -2.14
C GLY A 42 15.08 0.18 -1.78
N HIS A 43 14.92 -0.45 -0.60
CA HIS A 43 13.62 -0.91 -0.11
C HIS A 43 12.72 0.26 0.29
N ALA A 44 13.30 1.27 0.95
CA ALA A 44 12.57 2.49 1.31
C ALA A 44 12.06 3.24 0.08
N LEU A 45 12.90 3.37 -0.96
CA LEU A 45 12.53 4.02 -2.22
C LEU A 45 11.40 3.27 -2.94
N ASN A 46 11.55 1.95 -3.10
CA ASN A 46 10.55 1.12 -3.76
C ASN A 46 9.20 1.19 -3.03
N ASN A 47 9.19 1.06 -1.70
CA ASN A 47 7.95 1.14 -0.92
C ASN A 47 7.33 2.54 -0.97
N THR A 48 8.14 3.60 -0.99
CA THR A 48 7.66 4.98 -1.08
C THR A 48 6.96 5.25 -2.41
N ILE A 49 7.55 4.79 -3.53
CA ILE A 49 6.94 4.95 -4.86
C ILE A 49 5.60 4.20 -4.92
N GLN A 50 5.56 2.97 -4.40
CA GLN A 50 4.33 2.19 -4.36
C GLN A 50 3.24 2.84 -3.50
N ASP A 51 3.59 3.36 -2.32
CA ASP A 51 2.65 4.09 -1.45
C ASP A 51 2.08 5.34 -2.15
N ILE A 52 2.93 6.12 -2.85
CA ILE A 52 2.49 7.28 -3.64
C ILE A 52 1.49 6.85 -4.72
N LEU A 53 1.80 5.80 -5.49
CA LEU A 53 0.91 5.28 -6.54
C LEU A 53 -0.44 4.81 -5.96
N CYS A 54 -0.41 4.08 -4.85
CA CYS A 54 -1.61 3.60 -4.17
C CYS A 54 -2.50 4.76 -3.71
N ARG A 55 -1.91 5.81 -3.11
CA ARG A 55 -2.65 7.01 -2.69
C ARG A 55 -3.23 7.76 -3.88
N PHE A 56 -2.43 7.96 -4.93
CA PHE A 56 -2.87 8.64 -6.14
C PHE A 56 -4.06 7.94 -6.80
N GLU A 57 -4.01 6.62 -6.95
CA GLU A 57 -5.12 5.87 -7.57
C GLU A 57 -6.36 5.80 -6.66
N ARG A 58 -6.20 5.76 -5.32
CA ARG A 58 -7.33 5.93 -4.39
C ARG A 58 -8.02 7.30 -4.57
N MET A 59 -7.23 8.37 -4.75
CA MET A 59 -7.75 9.72 -4.98
C MET A 59 -8.47 9.84 -6.34
N ARG A 60 -8.02 9.10 -7.36
CA ARG A 60 -8.72 8.97 -8.65
C ARG A 60 -10.00 8.12 -8.58
N GLY A 61 -10.32 7.59 -7.40
CA GLY A 61 -11.54 6.85 -7.13
C GLY A 61 -11.47 5.37 -7.49
N ARG A 62 -10.28 4.82 -7.75
CA ARG A 62 -10.08 3.38 -7.95
C ARG A 62 -10.20 2.61 -6.63
N ASP A 63 -10.49 1.32 -6.73
CA ASP A 63 -10.40 0.40 -5.60
C ASP A 63 -8.99 -0.20 -5.56
N VAL A 64 -8.22 0.15 -4.53
CA VAL A 64 -6.78 -0.13 -4.49
C VAL A 64 -6.47 -1.25 -3.51
N LEU A 65 -5.76 -2.27 -3.98
CA LEU A 65 -5.17 -3.34 -3.16
C LEU A 65 -3.64 -3.23 -3.19
N TRP A 66 -3.01 -3.09 -2.03
CA TRP A 66 -1.56 -3.15 -1.88
C TRP A 66 -1.23 -4.31 -0.95
N GLN A 67 -0.77 -5.41 -1.53
CA GLN A 67 -0.66 -6.69 -0.83
C GLN A 67 0.79 -7.18 -0.87
N PRO A 68 1.40 -7.45 0.29
CA PRO A 68 2.61 -8.25 0.36
C PRO A 68 2.31 -9.64 -0.20
N GLY A 69 3.08 -10.05 -1.20
CA GLY A 69 3.09 -11.39 -1.74
C GLY A 69 3.67 -12.35 -0.72
N THR A 70 3.09 -13.54 -0.68
CA THR A 70 3.60 -14.69 0.07
C THR A 70 4.20 -15.65 -0.95
N ASP A 71 5.49 -15.97 -0.84
CA ASP A 71 6.04 -17.12 -1.56
C ASP A 71 5.54 -18.36 -0.80
N HIS A 72 4.96 -19.30 -1.54
CA HIS A 72 4.61 -20.63 -1.07
C HIS A 72 5.70 -21.61 -1.49
#